data_AF-S2E6Q0-F1
#
_entry.id   AF-S2E6Q0-F1
#
_cell.length_a   1.000
_cell.length_b   1.000
_cell.length_c   1.000
_cell.angle_alpha   90.00
_cell.angle_beta   90.00
_cell.angle_gamma   90.00
#
_symmetry.space_group_name_H-M   'P 1'
#
loop_
_entity.id
_entity.type
_entity.pdbx_description
1 polymer ?
#
loop_
_entity_poly.entity_id
_entity_poly.type
_entity_poly.pdbx_seq_one_letter_code
_entity_poly.pdbx_strand_id
1 'polypeptide(L)'
;MESGKQCVNPPEFVVSIVVEKDEYMVGVTCSNHKQIVSGKIQSLQNEEKIPHGKISFSPLKAVGTDCIHGDQDDFVQLDTKSPKN
;
A
#
# COMPACT_ATOMS: atom_id res chain seq x y z
N MET A 1 4.55 -11.34 -11.05
CA MET A 1 4.55 -12.81 -11.09
C MET A 1 6.00 -13.24 -11.07
N GLU A 2 6.40 -13.98 -10.05
CA GLU A 2 7.72 -14.59 -9.99
C GLU A 2 7.55 -16.04 -10.47
N SER A 3 8.25 -16.42 -11.53
CA SER A 3 8.24 -17.80 -12.05
C SER A 3 6.82 -18.37 -12.31
N GLY A 4 5.88 -17.52 -12.74
CA GLY A 4 4.49 -17.92 -13.03
C GLY A 4 3.58 -18.09 -11.81
N LYS A 5 4.08 -17.83 -10.59
CA LYS A 5 3.26 -17.84 -9.37
C LYS A 5 2.90 -16.43 -8.91
N GLN A 6 1.68 -16.29 -8.40
CA GLN A 6 1.23 -15.06 -7.76
C GLN A 6 1.95 -14.92 -6.41
N CYS A 7 2.48 -13.73 -6.14
CA CYS A 7 3.09 -13.44 -4.84
C CYS A 7 1.99 -13.44 -3.78
N VAL A 8 2.15 -14.27 -2.75
CA VAL A 8 1.20 -14.35 -1.63
C VAL A 8 1.53 -13.36 -0.51
N ASN A 9 2.68 -12.69 -0.60
CA ASN A 9 3.11 -11.73 0.40
C ASN A 9 2.33 -10.42 0.24
N PRO A 10 1.92 -9.79 1.37
CA PRO A 10 1.34 -8.46 1.34
C PRO A 10 2.32 -7.42 0.78
N PRO A 11 1.84 -6.26 0.30
CA PRO A 11 2.68 -5.16 -0.16
C PRO A 11 3.70 -4.71 0.89
N GLU A 12 4.99 -4.80 0.58
CA GLU A 12 6.08 -4.28 1.40
C GLU A 12 6.55 -2.89 0.97
N PHE A 13 6.22 -2.47 -0.26
CA PHE A 13 6.69 -1.20 -0.83
C PHE A 13 5.56 -0.48 -1.56
N VAL A 14 5.62 0.85 -1.61
CA VAL A 14 4.87 1.68 -2.56
C VAL A 14 5.85 2.28 -3.55
N VAL A 15 5.48 2.25 -4.81
CA VAL A 15 6.15 2.95 -5.91
C VAL A 15 5.34 4.19 -6.23
N SER A 16 5.95 5.35 -6.06
CA SER A 16 5.37 6.62 -6.48
C SER A 16 6.00 7.08 -7.79
N ILE A 17 5.18 7.44 -8.77
CA ILE A 17 5.60 8.07 -10.01
C ILE A 17 5.10 9.52 -9.94
N VAL A 18 6.03 10.44 -9.73
CA VAL A 18 5.72 11.88 -9.62
C VAL A 18 5.85 12.52 -10.99
N VAL A 19 4.75 13.11 -11.47
CA VAL A 19 4.64 13.75 -12.78
C VAL A 19 4.10 15.15 -12.56
N GLU A 20 4.95 16.16 -12.75
CA GLU A 20 4.60 17.57 -12.52
C GLU A 20 4.03 17.84 -11.11
N LYS A 21 2.69 17.86 -10.97
CA LYS A 21 1.96 18.09 -9.71
C LYS A 21 1.14 16.88 -9.25
N ASP A 22 1.11 15.80 -10.04
CA ASP A 22 0.35 14.58 -9.75
C ASP A 22 1.28 13.46 -9.29
N GLU A 23 0.76 12.59 -8.42
CA GLU A 23 1.48 11.43 -7.90
C GLU A 23 0.65 10.16 -8.11
N TYR A 24 1.24 9.20 -8.83
CA TYR A 24 0.64 7.89 -9.05
C TYR A 24 1.34 6.86 -8.16
N MET A 25 0.58 6.20 -7.30
CA MET A 25 1.12 5.23 -6.33
C MET A 25 0.71 3.80 -6.67
N VAL A 26 1.67 2.87 -6.66
CA VAL A 26 1.46 1.44 -6.90
C VAL A 26 2.08 0.63 -5.77
N GLY A 27 1.28 -0.19 -5.09
CA GLY A 27 1.76 -1.12 -4.07
C GLY A 27 2.49 -2.33 -4.69
N VAL A 28 3.62 -2.72 -4.10
CA VAL A 28 4.48 -3.80 -4.57
C VAL A 28 4.79 -4.76 -3.43
N THR A 29 4.65 -6.06 -3.72
CA THR A 29 4.66 -7.14 -2.75
C THR A 29 6.01 -7.45 -2.14
N CYS A 30 7.10 -7.49 -2.91
CA CYS A 30 8.42 -7.87 -2.39
C CYS A 30 9.56 -7.21 -3.18
N SER A 31 10.79 -7.34 -2.68
CA SER A 31 11.99 -6.77 -3.32
C SER A 31 12.26 -7.26 -4.74
N ASN A 32 11.89 -8.50 -5.09
CA ASN A 32 12.00 -8.96 -6.48
C ASN A 32 10.95 -8.31 -7.37
N HIS A 33 9.70 -8.22 -6.91
CA HIS A 33 8.65 -7.50 -7.62
C HIS A 33 8.99 -6.01 -7.79
N LYS A 34 9.70 -5.41 -6.83
CA LYS A 34 10.23 -4.05 -6.96
C LYS A 34 11.08 -3.90 -8.21
N GLN A 35 12.05 -4.78 -8.44
CA GLN A 35 12.93 -4.71 -9.62
C GLN A 35 12.16 -4.90 -10.94
N ILE A 36 11.25 -5.87 -10.98
CA ILE A 36 10.43 -6.15 -12.17
C ILE A 36 9.53 -4.94 -12.51
N VAL A 37 8.88 -4.36 -11.49
CA VAL A 37 8.01 -3.20 -11.65
C VAL A 37 8.81 -1.97 -12.06
N SER A 38 9.97 -1.70 -11.45
CA SER A 38 10.87 -0.61 -11.87
C SER A 38 11.22 -0.70 -13.35
N GLY A 39 11.67 -1.87 -13.81
CA GLY A 39 12.04 -2.07 -15.20
C GLY A 39 10.86 -1.86 -16.14
N LYS A 40 9.68 -2.35 -15.76
CA LYS A 40 8.47 -2.18 -16.59
C LYS A 40 7.98 -0.74 -16.64
N ILE A 41 8.02 0.00 -15.53
CA ILE A 41 7.70 1.43 -15.50
C ILE A 41 8.68 2.18 -16.42
N GLN A 42 9.97 1.87 -16.33
CA GLN A 42 10.97 2.49 -17.21
C GLN A 42 10.70 2.19 -18.69
N SER A 43 10.39 0.94 -19.06
CA SER A 43 10.00 0.61 -20.44
C SER A 43 8.77 1.38 -20.90
N LEU A 44 7.72 1.46 -20.07
CA LEU A 44 6.49 2.18 -20.41
C LEU A 44 6.70 3.69 -20.54
N GLN A 45 7.61 4.29 -19.76
CA GLN A 45 8.01 5.68 -19.93
C GLN A 45 8.69 5.88 -21.28
N ASN A 46 9.66 5.03 -21.63
CA ASN A 46 10.34 5.11 -22.93
C ASN A 46 9.41 4.87 -24.12
N GLU A 47 8.35 4.07 -23.96
CA GLU A 47 7.29 3.86 -24.96
C GLU A 47 6.27 5.01 -25.00
N GLU A 48 6.46 6.07 -24.21
CA GLU A 48 5.55 7.23 -24.08
C GLU A 48 4.11 6.85 -23.66
N LYS A 49 3.93 5.65 -23.08
CA LYS A 49 2.64 5.14 -22.59
C LYS A 49 2.29 5.68 -21.22
N ILE A 50 3.31 6.03 -20.43
CA ILE A 50 3.16 6.71 -19.15
C ILE A 50 4.11 7.90 -19.11
N PRO A 51 3.72 9.00 -18.44
CA PRO A 51 4.56 10.19 -18.33
C PRO A 51 5.91 9.90 -17.66
N HIS A 52 6.94 10.60 -18.13
CA HIS A 52 8.27 10.60 -17.54
C HIS A 52 8.23 11.27 -16.18
N GLY A 53 8.30 10.47 -15.14
CA GLY A 53 8.27 10.89 -13.76
C GLY A 53 9.38 10.27 -12.94
N LYS A 54 9.68 10.87 -11.79
CA LYS A 54 10.64 10.30 -10.84
C LYS A 54 9.99 9.11 -10.11
N ILE A 55 10.66 7.96 -10.17
CA ILE A 55 10.23 6.76 -9.46
C ILE A 55 10.83 6.80 -8.05
N SER A 56 9.97 6.75 -7.03
CA SER A 56 10.37 6.65 -5.61
C SER A 56 9.82 5.38 -4.99
N PHE A 57 10.62 4.73 -4.14
CA PHE A 57 10.22 3.52 -3.42
C PHE A 57 10.20 3.79 -1.93
N SER A 58 9.01 3.68 -1.34
CA SER A 58 8.81 3.86 0.09
C SER A 58 8.44 2.52 0.73
N PRO A 59 9.16 2.06 1.78
CA PRO A 59 8.77 0.86 2.50
C PRO A 59 7.45 1.10 3.23
N LEU A 60 6.58 0.11 3.22
CA LEU A 60 5.34 0.10 3.98
C LEU A 60 5.55 -0.55 5.33
N LYS A 61 5.00 0.06 6.38
CA LYS A 61 4.90 -0.56 7.68
C LYS A 61 3.56 -1.30 7.75
N ALA A 62 3.61 -2.62 7.92
CA ALA A 62 2.42 -3.40 8.19
C ALA A 62 1.81 -2.94 9.53
N VAL A 63 0.55 -2.52 9.49
CA VAL A 63 -0.26 -2.20 10.67
C VAL A 63 -1.39 -3.23 10.72
N GLY A 64 -1.35 -4.08 11.75
CA GLY A 64 -2.48 -4.93 12.09
C GLY A 64 -3.49 -4.09 12.86
N THR A 65 -4.61 -3.78 12.24
CA THR A 65 -5.75 -3.15 12.92
C THR A 65 -6.82 -4.20 13.13
N ASP A 66 -7.49 -4.15 14.27
CA ASP A 66 -8.71 -4.93 14.47
C ASP A 66 -9.77 -4.42 13.48
N CYS A 67 -10.43 -5.33 12.76
CA CYS A 67 -11.46 -4.98 11.79
C CYS A 67 -12.76 -4.64 12.51
N ILE A 68 -12.89 -3.36 12.86
CA ILE A 68 -14.08 -2.79 13.48
C ILE A 68 -15.22 -2.75 12.45
N HIS A 69 -16.30 -3.51 12.69
CA HIS A 69 -17.45 -3.55 11.77
C HIS A 69 -18.42 -2.39 11.97
N GLY A 70 -18.37 -1.74 13.14
CA GLY A 70 -19.25 -0.61 13.48
C GLY A 70 -20.71 -1.01 13.79
N ASP A 71 -20.97 -2.29 14.04
CA ASP A 71 -22.26 -2.80 14.52
C ASP A 71 -22.32 -2.87 16.06
N GLN A 72 -23.51 -3.11 16.63
CA GLN A 72 -23.76 -3.29 18.08
C GLN A 72 -22.75 -4.21 18.78
N ASP A 73 -22.22 -5.22 18.11
CA ASP A 73 -21.18 -6.13 18.64
C ASP A 73 -19.83 -5.44 18.95
N ASP A 74 -19.56 -4.31 18.29
CA ASP A 74 -18.31 -3.53 18.41
C ASP A 74 -18.35 -2.49 19.55
N PHE A 75 -19.53 -2.22 20.11
CA PHE A 75 -19.68 -1.21 21.15
C PHE A 75 -19.21 -1.73 22.52
N VAL A 76 -18.23 -1.05 23.11
CA VAL A 76 -17.83 -1.26 24.50
C VAL A 76 -18.73 -0.47 25.46
N GLN A 77 -19.38 -1.18 26.39
CA GLN A 77 -20.19 -0.55 27.45
C GLN A 77 -19.27 0.11 28.49
N LEU A 78 -19.35 1.44 28.61
CA LEU A 78 -18.63 2.18 29.64
C LEU A 78 -19.49 2.24 30.92
N ASP A 79 -19.12 1.47 31.94
CA ASP A 79 -19.72 1.56 33.27
C ASP A 79 -19.38 2.89 33.94
N THR A 80 -20.27 3.88 33.81
CA THR A 80 -20.21 5.11 34.59
C THR A 80 -20.74 4.84 36.00
N LYS A 81 -19.93 4.20 36.85
CA LYS A 81 -20.23 4.18 38.29
C LYS A 81 -20.16 5.62 38.82
N SER A 82 -21.33 6.25 38.98
CA SER A 82 -21.44 7.47 39.79
C SER A 82 -20.96 7.17 41.21
N PRO A 83 -20.07 7.97 41.80
CA PRO A 83 -19.72 7.82 43.20
C PRO A 83 -20.99 8.05 44.03
N LYS A 84 -21.52 6.98 44.64
CA LYS A 84 -22.58 7.11 45.65
C LYS A 84 -22.00 7.86 46.84
N ASN A 85 -22.53 9.06 47.05
CA ASN A 85 -22.38 9.88 48.26
C ASN A 85 -23.06 9.17 49.44
#